data_AF-A0A932W2P6-F1
#
_entry.id   AF-A0A932W2P6-F1
#
_cell.length_a   1.000
_cell.length_b   1.000
_cell.length_c   1.000
_cell.angle_alpha   90.00
_cell.angle_beta   90.00
_cell.angle_gamma   90.00
#
_symmetry.space_group_name_H-M   'P 1'
#
loop_
_entity.id
_entity.type
_entity.pdbx_description
1 polymer ?
#
loop_
_entity_poly.entity_id
_entity_poly.type
_entity_poly.pdbx_seq_one_letter_code
_entity_poly.pdbx_strand_id
1 'polypeptide(L)'
;MRLKFSFALGDRNGTKMLTFFWAFIAIGCVTACLIALLWHLFFSSRELRRQKIKQLGSRQCLSSMEFFDRFYASAGLPKELVIDVLERLGKALELPPGLLRPDDRFALELAPPKGWGLMDDRLDLYDAFRELGKQYDLKGDLSRLASIDEVIRAVGESVDARL
;
A
#
# COMPACT_ATOMS: atom_id res chain seq x y z
N MET A 1 -9.02 -75.45 -35.52
CA MET A 1 -8.65 -74.25 -36.31
C MET A 1 -8.82 -73.03 -35.39
N ARG A 2 -7.73 -72.51 -34.79
CA ARG A 2 -7.78 -71.41 -33.82
C ARG A 2 -7.57 -70.08 -34.56
N LEU A 3 -8.61 -69.26 -34.67
CA LEU A 3 -8.51 -67.91 -35.21
C LEU A 3 -7.81 -67.00 -34.18
N LYS A 4 -6.56 -66.63 -34.48
CA LYS A 4 -5.85 -65.57 -33.77
C LYS A 4 -6.42 -64.23 -34.23
N PHE A 5 -7.25 -63.59 -33.41
CA PHE A 5 -7.59 -62.17 -33.58
C PHE A 5 -6.40 -61.33 -33.10
N SER A 6 -5.59 -60.88 -34.04
CA SER A 6 -4.56 -59.87 -33.81
C SER A 6 -5.24 -58.51 -33.84
N PHE A 7 -5.68 -58.01 -32.68
CA PHE A 7 -6.21 -56.65 -32.55
C PHE A 7 -5.00 -55.70 -32.42
N ALA A 8 -4.42 -55.37 -33.56
CA ALA A 8 -3.35 -54.39 -33.66
C ALA A 8 -3.92 -52.99 -33.85
N LEU A 9 -3.24 -52.03 -33.21
CA LEU A 9 -3.32 -50.57 -33.35
C LEU A 9 -4.25 -49.86 -32.36
N GLY A 10 -3.81 -49.88 -31.10
CA GLY A 10 -3.99 -48.72 -30.24
C GLY A 10 -3.26 -47.53 -30.86
N ASP A 11 -4.01 -46.62 -31.48
CA ASP A 11 -3.53 -45.33 -31.94
C ASP A 11 -3.07 -44.50 -30.73
N ARG A 12 -1.77 -44.55 -30.48
CA ARG A 12 -1.08 -43.90 -29.35
C ARG A 12 -1.08 -42.37 -29.47
N ASN A 13 -1.58 -41.80 -30.57
CA ASN A 13 -1.63 -40.37 -30.82
C ASN A 13 -2.98 -39.74 -30.42
N GLY A 14 -4.08 -40.50 -30.45
CA GLY A 14 -5.41 -40.03 -30.03
C GLY A 14 -5.48 -39.68 -28.54
N THR A 15 -4.83 -40.47 -27.69
CA THR A 15 -4.74 -40.19 -26.25
C THR A 15 -3.89 -38.95 -25.95
N LYS A 16 -2.83 -38.71 -26.73
CA LYS A 16 -2.00 -37.51 -26.61
C LYS A 16 -2.79 -36.24 -26.96
N MET A 17 -3.55 -36.25 -28.07
CA MET A 17 -4.41 -35.11 -28.41
C MET A 17 -5.46 -34.82 -27.34
N LEU A 18 -6.08 -35.84 -26.75
CA LEU A 18 -7.02 -35.66 -25.66
C LEU A 18 -6.34 -35.07 -24.41
N THR A 19 -5.14 -35.54 -24.05
CA THR A 19 -4.39 -34.99 -22.91
C THR A 19 -3.96 -33.54 -23.12
N PHE A 20 -3.58 -33.15 -24.35
CA PHE A 20 -3.24 -31.76 -24.65
C PHE A 20 -4.46 -30.85 -24.53
N PHE A 21 -5.63 -31.30 -25.01
CA PHE A 21 -6.87 -30.54 -24.89
C PHE A 21 -7.26 -30.25 -23.43
N TRP A 22 -7.23 -31.26 -22.55
CA TRP A 22 -7.48 -31.07 -21.12
C TRP A 22 -6.43 -30.19 -20.45
N ALA A 23 -5.16 -30.27 -20.87
CA ALA A 23 -4.10 -29.40 -20.36
C ALA A 23 -4.35 -27.93 -20.71
N PHE A 24 -4.79 -27.61 -21.95
CA PHE A 24 -5.13 -26.24 -22.33
C PHE A 24 -6.32 -25.69 -21.53
N ILE A 25 -7.34 -26.51 -21.28
CA ILE A 25 -8.49 -26.11 -20.43
C ILE A 25 -8.01 -25.84 -19.00
N ALA A 26 -7.21 -26.72 -18.42
CA ALA A 26 -6.69 -26.54 -17.07
C ALA A 26 -5.84 -25.26 -16.95
N ILE A 27 -4.97 -25.00 -17.93
CA ILE A 27 -4.18 -23.76 -17.98
C ILE A 27 -5.10 -22.53 -18.11
N GLY A 28 -6.10 -22.57 -18.99
CA GLY A 28 -7.08 -21.49 -19.15
C GLY A 28 -7.87 -21.19 -17.88
N CYS A 29 -8.27 -22.23 -17.13
CA CYS A 29 -8.92 -22.06 -15.83
C CYS A 29 -7.98 -21.43 -14.80
N VAL A 30 -6.72 -21.89 -14.72
CA VAL A 30 -5.74 -21.33 -13.78
C VAL A 30 -5.45 -19.86 -14.11
N THR A 31 -5.26 -19.52 -15.39
CA THR A 31 -5.01 -18.13 -15.81
C THR A 31 -6.21 -17.23 -15.54
N ALA A 32 -7.43 -17.69 -15.81
CA ALA A 32 -8.65 -16.95 -15.48
C ALA A 32 -8.79 -16.72 -13.96
N CYS A 33 -8.51 -17.74 -13.14
CA CYS A 33 -8.51 -17.61 -11.68
C CYS A 33 -7.44 -16.61 -11.19
N LEU A 34 -6.23 -16.63 -11.76
CA LEU A 34 -5.17 -15.68 -11.43
C LEU A 34 -5.57 -14.25 -11.80
N ILE A 35 -6.16 -14.04 -12.98
CA ILE A 35 -6.64 -12.71 -13.40
C ILE A 35 -7.75 -12.22 -12.47
N ALA A 36 -8.72 -13.07 -12.13
CA ALA A 36 -9.80 -12.72 -11.21
C ALA A 36 -9.26 -12.36 -9.81
N LEU A 37 -8.27 -13.09 -9.31
CA LEU A 37 -7.63 -12.83 -8.02
C LEU A 37 -6.87 -11.50 -8.04
N LEU A 38 -6.08 -11.23 -9.09
CA LEU A 38 -5.39 -9.94 -9.26
C LEU A 38 -6.39 -8.79 -9.36
N TRP A 39 -7.48 -8.97 -10.11
CA TRP A 39 -8.50 -7.94 -10.24
C TRP A 39 -9.21 -7.68 -8.90
N HIS A 40 -9.49 -8.73 -8.12
CA HIS A 40 -10.06 -8.61 -6.79
C HIS A 40 -9.13 -7.85 -5.83
N LEU A 41 -7.84 -8.17 -5.82
CA LEU A 41 -6.85 -7.45 -5.01
C LEU A 41 -6.76 -5.97 -5.40
N PHE A 42 -6.69 -5.68 -6.70
CA PHE A 42 -6.61 -4.31 -7.22
C PHE A 42 -7.89 -3.50 -6.99
N PHE A 43 -9.05 -4.14 -7.05
CA PHE A 43 -10.33 -3.49 -6.79
C PHE A 43 -10.53 -3.25 -5.29
N SER A 44 -10.10 -4.20 -4.45
CA SER A 44 -10.16 -4.11 -2.99
C SER A 44 -9.35 -2.92 -2.46
N SER A 45 -8.11 -2.72 -2.95
CA SER A 45 -7.26 -1.59 -2.53
C SER A 45 -7.86 -0.22 -2.92
N ARG A 46 -8.53 -0.13 -4.08
CA ARG A 46 -9.25 1.08 -4.48
C ARG A 46 -10.41 1.41 -3.56
N GLU A 47 -11.14 0.41 -3.10
CA GLU A 47 -12.28 0.61 -2.21
C GLU A 47 -11.83 1.03 -0.81
N LEU A 48 -10.75 0.42 -0.29
CA LEU A 48 -10.10 0.84 0.95
C LEU A 48 -9.69 2.31 0.90
N ARG A 49 -8.97 2.73 -0.16
CA ARG A 49 -8.56 4.14 -0.34
C ARG A 49 -9.77 5.07 -0.36
N ARG A 50 -10.85 4.69 -1.04
CA ARG A 50 -12.08 5.49 -1.07
C ARG A 50 -12.72 5.60 0.30
N GLN A 51 -12.72 4.54 1.11
CA GLN A 51 -13.25 4.58 2.47
C GLN A 51 -12.38 5.43 3.39
N LYS A 52 -11.05 5.33 3.29
CA LYS A 52 -10.10 6.20 4.02
C LYS A 52 -10.35 7.67 3.69
N ILE A 53 -10.47 8.02 2.40
CA ILE A 53 -10.77 9.40 1.98
C ILE A 53 -12.15 9.86 2.50
N LYS A 54 -13.17 8.99 2.45
CA LYS A 54 -14.50 9.31 3.00
C LYS A 54 -14.46 9.55 4.51
N GLN A 55 -13.65 8.80 5.26
CA GLN A 55 -13.47 8.97 6.70
C GLN A 55 -12.89 10.35 7.06
N LEU A 56 -12.00 10.89 6.23
CA LEU A 56 -11.45 12.24 6.40
C LEU A 56 -12.48 13.34 6.08
N GLY A 57 -13.62 12.99 5.48
CA GLY A 57 -14.72 13.91 5.21
C GLY A 57 -14.43 14.89 4.07
N SER A 58 -15.14 16.03 4.07
CA SER A 58 -15.05 17.07 3.04
C SER A 58 -13.91 18.07 3.28
N ARG A 59 -12.74 17.58 3.71
CA ARG A 59 -11.57 18.44 3.90
C ARG A 59 -11.11 19.02 2.58
N GLN A 60 -10.74 20.29 2.58
CA GLN A 60 -10.11 20.93 1.43
C GLN A 60 -8.77 20.24 1.14
N CYS A 61 -8.49 19.87 -0.10
CA CYS A 61 -7.16 19.42 -0.47
C CYS A 61 -6.22 20.63 -0.50
N LEU A 62 -5.19 20.63 0.35
CA LEU A 62 -4.16 21.66 0.37
C LEU A 62 -2.98 21.22 -0.50
N SER A 63 -2.35 22.13 -1.23
CA SER A 63 -1.03 21.84 -1.79
C SER A 63 0.01 21.69 -0.66
N SER A 64 1.10 20.95 -0.91
CA SER A 64 2.20 20.82 0.07
C SER A 64 2.79 22.17 0.47
N MET A 65 2.78 23.14 -0.47
CA MET A 65 3.21 24.52 -0.21
C MET A 65 2.25 25.24 0.73
N GLU A 66 0.94 25.21 0.46
CA GLU A 66 -0.06 25.82 1.35
C GLU A 66 -0.09 25.14 2.73
N PHE A 67 0.15 23.83 2.79
CA PHE A 67 0.27 23.11 4.06
C PHE A 67 1.42 23.67 4.90
N PHE A 68 2.60 23.82 4.31
CA PHE A 68 3.74 24.44 5.00
C PHE A 68 3.41 25.88 5.42
N ASP A 69 2.92 26.70 4.48
CA ASP A 69 2.67 28.12 4.72
C ASP A 69 1.63 28.32 5.85
N ARG A 70 0.64 27.41 5.96
CA ARG A 70 -0.43 27.49 6.95
C ARG A 70 -0.05 26.98 8.33
N PHE A 71 0.80 25.96 8.43
CA PHE A 71 1.05 25.25 9.70
C PHE A 71 2.48 25.39 10.23
N TYR A 72 3.47 25.58 9.36
CA TYR A 72 4.90 25.51 9.73
C TYR A 72 5.72 26.75 9.34
N ALA A 73 5.14 27.74 8.66
CA ALA A 73 5.85 28.96 8.25
C ALA A 73 6.56 29.69 9.41
N SER A 74 5.96 29.68 10.60
CA SER A 74 6.53 30.30 11.82
C SER A 74 7.25 29.31 12.73
N ALA A 75 7.34 28.03 12.36
CA ALA A 75 7.90 26.98 13.20
C ALA A 75 9.43 26.89 13.14
N GLY A 76 10.08 27.65 12.25
CA GLY A 76 11.53 27.60 12.03
C GLY A 76 12.00 26.35 11.28
N LEU A 77 11.08 25.50 10.81
CA LEU A 77 11.42 24.26 10.12
C LEU A 77 11.73 24.50 8.63
N PRO A 78 12.72 23.79 8.06
CA PRO A 78 12.97 23.83 6.61
C PRO A 78 11.75 23.37 5.82
N LYS A 79 11.34 24.14 4.83
CA LYS A 79 10.15 23.85 4.02
C LYS A 79 10.26 22.53 3.28
N GLU A 80 11.42 22.27 2.70
CA GLU A 80 11.71 21.06 1.93
C GLU A 80 11.59 19.80 2.80
N LEU A 81 11.98 19.89 4.06
CA LEU A 81 11.85 18.81 5.05
C LEU A 81 10.38 18.51 5.34
N VAL A 82 9.58 19.54 5.62
CA VAL A 82 8.14 19.36 5.90
C VAL A 82 7.43 18.72 4.71
N ILE A 83 7.76 19.16 3.49
CA ILE A 83 7.16 18.62 2.27
C ILE A 83 7.57 17.15 2.04
N ASP A 84 8.87 16.81 2.16
CA ASP A 84 9.34 15.41 2.01
C ASP A 84 8.67 14.48 3.03
N VAL A 85 8.61 14.88 4.29
CA VAL A 85 7.95 14.10 5.34
C VAL A 85 6.46 13.92 5.02
N LEU A 86 5.76 15.00 4.65
CA LEU A 86 4.33 14.94 4.33
C LEU A 86 4.04 14.02 3.13
N GLU A 87 4.86 14.08 2.08
CA GLU A 87 4.70 13.24 0.89
C GLU A 87 4.93 11.76 1.19
N ARG A 88 5.94 11.43 2.01
CA ARG A 88 6.20 10.06 2.44
C ARG A 88 5.08 9.50 3.30
N LEU A 89 4.58 10.30 4.25
CA LEU A 89 3.43 9.89 5.07
C LEU A 89 2.19 9.70 4.20
N GLY A 90 1.93 10.59 3.25
CA GLY A 90 0.83 10.42 2.29
C GLY A 90 0.94 9.12 1.49
N LYS A 91 2.14 8.83 0.97
CA LYS A 91 2.40 7.57 0.26
C LYS A 91 2.17 6.34 1.15
N ALA A 92 2.71 6.34 2.36
CA ALA A 92 2.62 5.23 3.30
C ALA A 92 1.18 4.98 3.79
N LEU A 93 0.40 6.04 3.96
CA LEU A 93 -1.01 5.95 4.35
C LEU A 93 -1.96 5.68 3.17
N GLU A 94 -1.42 5.66 1.94
CA GLU A 94 -2.15 5.66 0.68
C GLU A 94 -3.16 6.82 0.53
N LEU A 95 -2.81 7.97 1.12
CA LEU A 95 -3.63 9.18 1.13
C LEU A 95 -2.95 10.30 0.33
N PRO A 96 -3.72 11.14 -0.38
CA PRO A 96 -3.19 12.39 -0.92
C PRO A 96 -2.57 13.23 0.21
N PRO A 97 -1.29 13.67 0.10
CA PRO A 97 -0.63 14.48 1.11
C PRO A 97 -1.44 15.72 1.52
N GLY A 98 -2.15 16.31 0.56
CA GLY A 98 -2.99 17.49 0.78
C GLY A 98 -4.23 17.30 1.65
N LEU A 99 -4.62 16.05 1.96
CA LEU A 99 -5.73 15.75 2.87
C LEU A 99 -5.27 15.58 4.32
N LEU A 100 -3.97 15.36 4.52
CA LEU A 100 -3.37 15.20 5.84
C LEU A 100 -3.36 16.53 6.60
N ARG A 101 -3.48 16.45 7.93
CA ARG A 101 -3.42 17.59 8.84
C ARG A 101 -2.45 17.31 9.98
N PRO A 102 -1.78 18.35 10.54
CA PRO A 102 -0.86 18.16 11.65
C PRO A 102 -1.48 17.40 12.84
N ASP A 103 -2.74 17.71 13.15
CA ASP A 103 -3.49 17.14 14.28
C ASP A 103 -4.03 15.71 14.03
N ASP A 104 -3.86 15.17 12.81
CA ASP A 104 -4.37 13.83 12.50
C ASP A 104 -3.58 12.76 13.28
N ARG A 105 -4.29 11.95 14.07
CA ARG A 105 -3.67 10.88 14.85
C ARG A 105 -3.70 9.57 14.10
N PHE A 106 -2.57 8.85 14.13
CA PHE A 106 -2.42 7.54 13.48
C PHE A 106 -3.39 6.49 14.02
N ALA A 107 -3.74 6.59 15.30
CA ALA A 107 -4.62 5.63 15.98
C ALA A 107 -6.12 5.95 15.86
N LEU A 108 -6.49 7.13 15.35
CA LEU A 108 -7.89 7.59 15.33
C LEU A 108 -8.29 8.08 13.93
N GLU A 109 -7.86 9.29 13.55
CA GLU A 109 -8.28 9.91 12.30
C GLU A 109 -7.74 9.16 11.07
N LEU A 110 -6.51 8.63 11.17
CA LEU A 110 -5.83 7.89 10.09
C LEU A 110 -5.88 6.37 10.28
N ALA A 111 -6.63 5.89 11.27
CA ALA A 111 -6.79 4.47 11.50
C ALA A 111 -7.50 3.79 10.31
N PRO A 112 -7.19 2.51 10.02
CA PRO A 112 -7.89 1.76 8.98
C PRO A 112 -9.42 1.77 9.21
N PRO A 113 -10.24 1.84 8.15
CA PRO A 113 -11.69 1.76 8.28
C PRO A 113 -12.11 0.46 8.97
N LYS A 114 -13.21 0.52 9.75
CA LYS A 114 -13.75 -0.65 10.45
C LYS A 114 -14.00 -1.81 9.46
N GLY A 115 -13.53 -3.01 9.82
CA GLY A 115 -13.66 -4.21 8.99
C GLY A 115 -12.47 -4.50 8.06
N TRP A 116 -11.49 -3.59 7.98
CA TRP A 116 -10.30 -3.76 7.13
C TRP A 116 -9.02 -4.10 7.90
N GLY A 117 -9.07 -4.21 9.22
CA GLY A 117 -7.91 -4.46 10.09
C GLY A 117 -7.21 -5.82 9.92
N LEU A 118 -7.66 -6.66 8.98
CA LEU A 118 -6.98 -7.90 8.59
C LEU A 118 -5.92 -7.68 7.49
N MET A 119 -5.99 -6.56 6.76
CA MET A 119 -4.92 -6.10 5.88
C MET A 119 -4.01 -5.22 6.75
N ASP A 120 -2.74 -5.61 6.93
CA ASP A 120 -1.79 -4.88 7.77
C ASP A 120 -1.29 -3.61 7.08
N ASP A 121 -2.19 -2.64 6.90
CA ASP A 121 -1.92 -1.30 6.36
C ASP A 121 -0.88 -0.52 7.17
N ARG A 122 -0.49 -1.01 8.35
CA ARG A 122 0.49 -0.35 9.20
C ARG A 122 1.92 -0.69 8.78
N LEU A 123 2.14 -1.75 8.02
CA LEU A 123 3.48 -2.17 7.60
C LEU A 123 4.18 -1.07 6.79
N ASP A 124 3.49 -0.50 5.79
CA ASP A 124 4.02 0.60 4.97
C ASP A 124 4.32 1.86 5.79
N LEU A 125 3.49 2.14 6.81
CA LEU A 125 3.72 3.25 7.73
C LEU A 125 4.95 3.01 8.62
N TYR A 126 5.13 1.80 9.15
CA TYR A 126 6.32 1.45 9.93
C TYR A 126 7.59 1.50 9.08
N ASP A 127 7.53 1.04 7.83
CA ASP A 127 8.66 1.15 6.91
C ASP A 127 8.99 2.61 6.61
N ALA A 128 8.00 3.46 6.37
CA ALA A 128 8.20 4.90 6.19
C ALA A 128 8.83 5.56 7.43
N PHE A 129 8.37 5.21 8.63
CA PHE A 129 8.98 5.68 9.89
C PHE A 129 10.43 5.21 10.03
N ARG A 130 10.71 3.96 9.68
CA ARG A 130 12.08 3.42 9.74
C ARG A 130 13.00 4.12 8.74
N GLU A 131 12.52 4.40 7.54
CA GLU A 131 13.27 5.12 6.50
C GLU A 131 13.56 6.57 6.92
N LEU A 132 12.55 7.27 7.43
CA LEU A 132 12.72 8.61 8.01
C LEU A 132 13.73 8.60 9.16
N GLY A 133 13.61 7.63 10.07
CA GLY A 133 14.53 7.45 11.19
C GLY A 133 15.98 7.29 10.75
N LYS A 134 16.22 6.49 9.71
CA LYS A 134 17.57 6.30 9.12
C LYS A 134 18.09 7.56 8.43
N GLN A 135 17.26 8.20 7.61
CA GLN A 135 17.66 9.38 6.84
C GLN A 135 18.05 10.55 7.74
N TYR A 136 17.28 10.75 8.82
CA TYR A 136 17.45 11.86 9.74
C TYR A 136 18.16 11.47 11.05
N ASP A 137 18.72 10.26 11.15
CA ASP A 137 19.46 9.74 12.33
C ASP A 137 18.72 10.00 13.65
N LEU A 138 17.42 9.70 13.65
CA LEU A 138 16.56 9.93 14.79
C LEU A 138 16.91 8.93 15.90
N LYS A 139 17.23 9.44 17.10
CA LYS A 139 17.58 8.63 18.28
C LYS A 139 16.38 7.93 18.95
N GLY A 140 15.21 7.95 18.31
CA GLY A 140 13.96 7.46 18.88
C GLY A 140 13.09 6.71 17.86
N ASP A 141 12.16 5.93 18.37
CA ASP A 141 11.19 5.19 17.57
C ASP A 141 10.01 6.11 17.19
N LEU A 142 9.96 6.53 15.93
CA LEU A 142 8.88 7.37 15.38
C LEU A 142 7.51 6.70 15.48
N SER A 143 7.46 5.36 15.60
CA SER A 143 6.22 4.60 15.75
C SER A 143 5.43 4.94 17.02
N ARG A 144 6.09 5.56 18.00
CA ARG A 144 5.48 5.99 19.26
C ARG A 144 4.79 7.34 19.15
N LEU A 145 5.05 8.09 18.09
CA LEU A 145 4.45 9.40 17.86
C LEU A 145 2.99 9.22 17.45
N ALA A 146 2.13 10.03 18.04
CA ALA A 146 0.68 9.88 17.90
C ALA A 146 0.14 10.58 16.66
N SER A 147 0.81 11.63 16.18
CA SER A 147 0.30 12.56 15.18
C SER A 147 1.33 12.91 14.09
N ILE A 148 0.84 13.48 12.99
CA ILE A 148 1.68 14.00 11.91
C ILE A 148 2.57 15.14 12.40
N ASP A 149 2.06 16.02 13.26
CA ASP A 149 2.83 17.14 13.80
C ASP A 149 4.04 16.66 14.60
N GLU A 150 3.84 15.67 15.47
CA GLU A 150 4.92 15.08 16.27
C GLU A 150 6.02 14.50 15.39
N VAL A 151 5.68 13.81 14.29
CA VAL A 151 6.66 13.25 13.36
C VAL A 151 7.46 14.36 12.67
N ILE A 152 6.78 15.38 12.15
CA ILE A 152 7.44 16.50 11.46
C ILE A 152 8.38 17.24 12.40
N ARG A 153 7.93 17.53 13.64
CA ARG A 153 8.76 18.20 14.65
C ARG A 153 9.95 17.36 15.09
N ALA A 154 9.76 16.07 15.34
CA ALA A 154 10.85 15.17 15.71
C ALA A 154 11.93 15.13 14.62
N VAL A 155 11.53 15.07 13.35
CA VAL A 155 12.45 15.13 12.21
C VAL A 155 13.14 16.50 12.15
N GLY A 156 12.39 17.60 12.32
CA GLY A 156 12.91 18.96 12.37
C GLY A 156 14.00 19.15 13.44
N GLU A 157 13.71 18.76 14.67
CA GLU A 157 14.64 18.85 15.81
C GLU A 157 15.94 18.07 15.56
N SER A 158 15.87 16.93 14.87
CA SER A 158 17.07 16.14 14.55
C SER A 158 17.98 16.80 13.52
N VAL A 159 17.43 17.65 12.65
CA VAL A 159 18.20 18.40 11.67
C VAL A 159 18.83 19.63 12.31
N ASP A 160 18.08 20.35 13.16
CA ASP A 160 18.62 21.49 13.92
C ASP A 160 19.76 21.06 14.85
N ALA A 161 19.67 19.88 15.49
CA ALA A 161 20.72 19.36 16.36
C ALA A 161 22.04 19.00 15.64
N ARG A 162 22.06 19.02 14.29
CA ARG A 162 23.27 18.77 13.49
C ARG A 162 23.96 20.04 13.00
N LEU A 163 23.26 21.18 13.05
CA LEU A 163 23.78 22.50 12.66
C LEU A 163 24.52 23.15 13.83
#